data_AF-A0A1L9C5I2-F1
#
_entry.id   AF-A0A1L9C5I2-F1
#
_cell.length_a   1.000
_cell.length_b   1.000
_cell.length_c   1.000
_cell.angle_alpha   90.00
_cell.angle_beta   90.00
_cell.angle_gamma   90.00
#
_symmetry.space_group_name_H-M   'P 1'
#
loop_
_entity.id
_entity.type
_entity.pdbx_description
1 polymer ?
#
loop_
_entity_poly.entity_id
_entity_poly.type
_entity_poly.pdbx_seq_one_letter_code
_entity_poly.pdbx_strand_id
1 'polypeptide(L)'
;MMDFIFAGYMHMIYVLLFAVLIDLAVGEPPARLHPVVWIGTLIGIFKKHIPSSGRKAYGVFMGLSCILFASFIAYIVLLVSSQSVVPELVGIVIEAYFLKSTFAIRRLLFAGEEVASSLEVGALEEARKQLSMYVSRDTSKLSGSHVSSAAIETVSENYVDSILSPLLYYSVAGPFGLIAAYAFKAVSTLDSMVGYRDEAHREVGFFSAKLDDVLNWIPARISLFFIWVAAFFLNILPKNMSFDPSGAYYCSNKDCKVPDSPNSGYPMAAVAGAVGVKLEKPGVYVLGEGLASPGAESIKRANRLVEGAALISIACFSLVIYVFTNFIWKLI
;
A
#
# COMPACT_ATOMS: atom_id res chain seq x y z
N MET A 1 6.31 16.96 -31.33
CA MET A 1 5.19 16.34 -30.59
C MET A 1 5.54 14.91 -30.19
N MET A 2 5.99 14.05 -31.11
CA MET A 2 6.50 12.70 -30.82
C MET A 2 7.69 12.68 -29.84
N ASP A 3 8.71 13.53 -30.04
CA ASP A 3 9.87 13.59 -29.14
C ASP A 3 9.54 14.11 -27.73
N PHE A 4 8.56 15.02 -27.64
CA PHE A 4 8.08 15.58 -26.38
C PHE A 4 7.30 14.55 -25.55
N ILE A 5 6.51 13.69 -26.21
CA ILE A 5 5.76 12.62 -25.56
C ILE A 5 6.69 11.47 -25.16
N PHE A 6 7.66 11.11 -25.99
CA PHE A 6 8.67 10.09 -25.68
C PHE A 6 9.56 10.49 -24.49
N ALA A 7 9.95 11.77 -24.41
CA ALA A 7 10.61 12.34 -23.25
C ALA A 7 9.74 12.25 -21.99
N GLY A 8 8.43 12.50 -22.10
CA GLY A 8 7.48 12.48 -20.98
C GLY A 8 7.33 11.13 -20.27
N TYR A 9 7.47 10.00 -20.96
CA TYR A 9 7.38 8.69 -20.30
C TYR A 9 8.73 8.17 -19.76
N MET A 10 9.85 8.47 -20.42
CA MET A 10 11.17 8.21 -19.83
C MET A 10 11.35 9.04 -18.54
N HIS A 11 10.85 10.28 -18.55
CA HIS A 11 10.71 11.13 -17.37
C HIS A 11 9.94 10.44 -16.24
N MET A 12 8.79 9.80 -16.52
CA MET A 12 8.05 9.05 -15.50
C MET A 12 8.85 7.89 -14.89
N ILE A 13 9.63 7.17 -15.69
CA ILE A 13 10.49 6.09 -15.17
C ILE A 13 11.55 6.69 -14.24
N TYR A 14 12.17 7.81 -14.61
CA TYR A 14 13.12 8.50 -13.74
C TYR A 14 12.45 8.97 -12.44
N VAL A 15 11.28 9.59 -12.52
CA VAL A 15 10.50 10.01 -11.35
C VAL A 15 10.20 8.83 -10.43
N LEU A 16 9.75 7.69 -10.97
CA LEU A 16 9.49 6.47 -10.20
C LEU A 16 10.76 5.94 -9.51
N LEU A 17 11.87 5.81 -10.24
CA LEU A 17 13.12 5.30 -9.69
C LEU A 17 13.70 6.24 -8.63
N PHE A 18 13.67 7.56 -8.85
CA PHE A 18 14.08 8.54 -7.85
C PHE A 18 13.16 8.52 -6.63
N ALA A 19 11.85 8.36 -6.79
CA ALA A 19 10.91 8.25 -5.68
C ALA A 19 11.23 7.03 -4.79
N VAL A 20 11.53 5.88 -5.41
CA VAL A 20 11.94 4.66 -4.69
C VAL A 20 13.27 4.87 -3.97
N LEU A 21 14.25 5.50 -4.62
CA LEU A 21 15.53 5.84 -3.99
C LEU A 21 15.35 6.77 -2.78
N ILE A 22 14.48 7.78 -2.88
CA ILE A 22 14.15 8.68 -1.76
C ILE A 22 13.54 7.88 -0.60
N ASP A 23 12.60 6.97 -0.86
CA ASP A 23 11.96 6.17 0.19
C ASP A 23 12.98 5.28 0.93
N LEU A 24 13.84 4.59 0.18
CA LEU A 24 14.84 3.70 0.76
C LEU A 24 15.92 4.48 1.54
N ALA A 25 16.39 5.62 1.01
CA ALA A 25 17.44 6.42 1.64
C ALA A 25 16.94 7.25 2.83
N VAL A 26 15.84 7.98 2.65
CA VAL A 26 15.36 9.00 3.59
C VAL A 26 14.17 8.51 4.42
N GLY A 27 13.32 7.64 3.87
CA GLY A 27 12.04 7.28 4.48
C GLY A 27 11.04 8.44 4.38
N GLU A 28 10.20 8.63 5.42
CA GLU A 28 9.15 9.66 5.38
C GLU A 28 9.66 11.06 5.70
N PRO A 29 9.19 12.09 4.97
CA PRO A 29 9.45 13.48 5.34
C PRO A 29 8.72 13.85 6.65
N PRO A 30 9.15 14.93 7.34
CA PRO A 30 8.43 15.46 8.48
C PRO A 30 6.97 15.74 8.16
N ALA A 31 6.06 15.49 9.11
CA ALA A 31 4.61 15.59 8.92
C ALA A 31 4.14 16.90 8.26
N ARG A 32 4.78 18.04 8.60
CA ARG A 32 4.46 19.35 8.02
C ARG A 32 4.74 19.48 6.52
N LEU A 33 5.65 18.68 5.98
CA LEU A 33 6.03 18.67 4.57
C LEU A 33 5.37 17.52 3.79
N HIS A 34 4.66 16.62 4.46
CA HIS A 34 4.14 15.40 3.87
C HIS A 34 2.75 15.63 3.26
N PRO A 35 2.56 15.54 1.93
CA PRO A 35 1.28 15.87 1.29
C PRO A 35 0.11 15.01 1.77
N VAL A 36 0.32 13.72 2.02
CA VAL A 36 -0.71 12.84 2.60
C VAL A 36 -1.16 13.29 4.00
N VAL A 37 -0.27 13.86 4.82
CA VAL A 37 -0.66 14.41 6.13
C VAL A 37 -1.57 15.63 5.95
N TRP A 38 -1.38 16.45 4.90
CA TRP A 38 -2.29 17.54 4.59
C TRP A 38 -3.69 17.03 4.19
N ILE A 39 -3.75 15.94 3.42
CA ILE A 39 -5.01 15.25 3.12
C ILE A 39 -5.68 14.79 4.43
N GLY A 40 -4.93 14.11 5.31
CA GLY A 40 -5.43 13.67 6.62
C GLY A 40 -5.89 14.83 7.51
N THR A 41 -5.21 15.97 7.44
CA THR A 41 -5.60 17.19 8.17
C THR A 41 -6.94 17.72 7.67
N LEU A 42 -7.14 17.78 6.35
CA LEU A 42 -8.41 18.17 5.74
C LEU A 42 -9.54 17.22 6.14
N ILE A 43 -9.30 15.90 6.13
CA ILE A 43 -10.25 14.91 6.63
C ILE A 43 -10.58 15.18 8.11
N GLY A 44 -9.58 15.47 8.94
CA GLY A 44 -9.76 15.83 10.34
C GLY A 44 -10.63 17.07 10.55
N ILE A 45 -10.55 18.07 9.66
CA ILE A 45 -11.43 19.24 9.68
C ILE A 45 -12.87 18.82 9.36
N PHE A 46 -13.09 18.02 8.31
CA PHE A 46 -14.43 17.54 7.98
C PHE A 46 -15.04 16.66 9.08
N LYS A 47 -14.24 15.81 9.76
CA LYS A 47 -14.71 15.00 10.88
C LYS A 47 -15.31 15.82 12.02
N LYS A 48 -14.79 17.03 12.28
CA LYS A 48 -15.30 17.92 13.33
C LYS A 48 -16.66 18.56 12.99
N HIS A 49 -17.07 18.53 11.73
CA HIS A 49 -18.28 19.20 11.23
C HIS A 49 -19.31 18.20 10.69
N ILE A 50 -19.25 16.93 11.08
CA ILE A 50 -20.23 15.92 10.67
C ILE A 50 -21.62 16.34 11.18
N PRO A 51 -22.62 16.51 10.28
CA PRO A 51 -23.95 16.93 10.68
C PRO A 51 -24.73 15.82 11.38
N SER A 52 -25.77 16.19 12.13
CA SER A 52 -26.67 15.23 12.78
C SER A 52 -27.51 14.45 11.77
N SER A 53 -27.93 15.08 10.67
CA SER A 53 -28.70 14.49 9.56
C SER A 53 -27.95 14.59 8.23
N GLY A 54 -28.25 13.70 7.27
CA GLY A 54 -27.65 13.74 5.93
C GLY A 54 -26.18 13.29 5.89
N ARG A 55 -25.75 12.49 6.88
CA ARG A 55 -24.36 12.05 7.05
C ARG A 55 -23.78 11.34 5.83
N LYS A 56 -24.58 10.54 5.13
CA LYS A 56 -24.15 9.87 3.90
C LYS A 56 -23.79 10.85 2.77
N ALA A 57 -24.63 11.86 2.52
CA ALA A 57 -24.34 12.88 1.53
C ALA A 57 -23.11 13.73 1.92
N TYR A 58 -22.98 14.03 3.22
CA TYR A 58 -21.78 14.68 3.76
C TYR A 58 -20.51 13.84 3.56
N GLY A 59 -20.58 12.52 3.77
CA GLY A 59 -19.48 11.58 3.51
C GLY A 59 -19.02 11.58 2.05
N VAL A 60 -19.97 11.61 1.10
CA VAL A 60 -19.67 11.76 -0.33
C VAL A 60 -19.00 13.10 -0.63
N PHE A 61 -19.55 14.21 -0.10
CA PHE A 61 -18.99 15.54 -0.27
C PHE A 61 -17.56 15.65 0.28
N MET A 62 -17.33 15.15 1.50
CA MET A 62 -16.01 15.08 2.13
C MET A 62 -15.05 14.27 1.27
N GLY A 63 -15.47 13.09 0.82
CA GLY A 63 -14.65 12.20 -0.01
C GLY A 63 -14.22 12.85 -1.32
N LEU A 64 -15.18 13.38 -2.09
CA LEU A 64 -14.91 14.08 -3.34
C LEU A 64 -14.03 15.32 -3.14
N SER A 65 -14.26 16.09 -2.08
CA SER A 65 -13.44 17.26 -1.75
C SER A 65 -11.98 16.90 -1.48
N CYS A 66 -11.74 15.82 -0.73
CA CYS A 66 -10.39 15.36 -0.43
C CYS A 66 -9.67 14.79 -1.67
N ILE A 67 -10.39 14.05 -2.53
CA ILE A 67 -9.86 13.54 -3.80
C ILE A 67 -9.49 14.70 -4.72
N LEU A 68 -10.36 15.71 -4.86
CA LEU A 68 -10.09 16.91 -5.65
C LEU A 68 -8.91 17.69 -5.10
N PHE A 69 -8.82 17.87 -3.77
CA PHE A 69 -7.69 18.54 -3.13
C PHE A 69 -6.36 17.83 -3.40
N ALA A 70 -6.31 16.50 -3.22
CA ALA A 70 -5.12 15.70 -3.48
C ALA A 70 -4.71 15.75 -4.97
N SER A 71 -5.70 15.61 -5.86
CA SER A 71 -5.49 15.67 -7.32
C SER A 71 -5.00 17.05 -7.76
N PHE A 72 -5.49 18.11 -7.13
CA PHE A 72 -5.07 19.49 -7.39
C PHE A 72 -3.62 19.73 -6.96
N ILE A 73 -3.18 19.19 -5.81
CA ILE A 73 -1.76 19.25 -5.40
C ILE A 73 -0.88 18.61 -6.49
N ALA A 74 -1.22 17.40 -6.93
CA ALA A 74 -0.47 16.70 -7.98
C ALA A 74 -0.48 17.47 -9.31
N TYR A 75 -1.62 18.06 -9.68
CA TYR A 75 -1.74 18.89 -10.88
C TYR A 75 -0.83 20.11 -10.83
N ILE A 76 -0.80 20.84 -9.71
CA ILE A 76 0.08 22.00 -9.54
C ILE A 76 1.55 21.58 -9.60
N VAL A 77 1.91 20.43 -9.03
CA VAL A 77 3.27 19.88 -9.13
C VAL A 77 3.67 19.64 -10.58
N LEU A 78 2.84 18.95 -11.36
CA LEU A 78 3.10 18.71 -12.78
C LEU A 78 3.16 20.02 -13.59
N LEU A 79 2.30 20.99 -13.28
CA LEU A 79 2.28 22.28 -13.96
C LEU A 79 3.55 23.09 -13.67
N VAL A 80 4.06 23.06 -12.44
CA VAL A 80 5.28 23.78 -12.05
C VAL A 80 6.53 23.07 -12.57
N SER A 81 6.61 21.74 -12.47
CA SER A 81 7.77 20.95 -12.91
C SER A 81 7.98 20.99 -14.43
N SER A 82 6.91 21.20 -15.20
CA SER A 82 6.95 21.29 -16.66
C SER A 82 7.26 22.68 -17.23
N GLN A 83 7.43 23.70 -16.37
CA GLN A 83 7.79 25.04 -16.84
C GLN A 83 9.21 25.05 -17.44
N SER A 84 9.40 25.74 -18.57
CA SER A 84 10.69 25.80 -19.27
C SER A 84 11.84 26.43 -18.46
N VAL A 85 11.52 27.21 -17.42
CA VAL A 85 12.49 27.80 -16.49
C VAL A 85 13.03 26.78 -15.47
N VAL A 86 12.33 25.68 -15.25
CA VAL A 86 12.72 24.64 -14.29
C VAL A 86 13.61 23.63 -15.01
N PRO A 87 14.86 23.40 -14.55
CA PRO A 87 15.71 22.37 -15.13
C PRO A 87 15.06 21.00 -15.00
N GLU A 88 15.15 20.17 -16.03
CA GLU A 88 14.49 18.85 -16.09
C GLU A 88 14.77 17.98 -14.85
N LEU A 89 16.03 17.92 -14.41
CA LEU A 89 16.41 17.18 -13.20
C LEU A 89 15.71 17.70 -11.94
N VAL A 90 15.50 19.02 -11.82
CA VAL A 90 14.78 19.61 -10.70
C VAL A 90 13.30 19.23 -10.77
N GLY A 91 12.70 19.25 -11.96
CA GLY A 91 11.34 18.77 -12.18
C GLY A 91 11.16 17.31 -11.76
N ILE A 92 12.09 16.43 -12.17
CA ILE A 92 12.12 15.01 -11.78
C ILE A 92 12.18 14.86 -10.25
N VAL A 93 13.07 15.59 -9.58
CA VAL A 93 13.22 15.50 -8.12
C VAL A 93 11.97 15.97 -7.38
N ILE A 94 11.33 17.05 -7.85
CA ILE A 94 10.07 17.55 -7.28
C ILE A 94 8.99 16.49 -7.45
N GLU A 95 8.77 15.99 -8.66
CA GLU A 95 7.75 14.96 -8.90
C GLU A 95 8.03 13.67 -8.13
N ALA A 96 9.30 13.25 -8.03
CA ALA A 96 9.72 12.07 -7.29
C ALA A 96 9.42 12.21 -5.80
N TYR A 97 9.64 13.39 -5.21
CA TYR A 97 9.26 13.67 -3.82
C TYR A 97 7.75 13.52 -3.60
N PHE A 98 6.94 14.11 -4.48
CA PHE A 98 5.49 14.03 -4.37
C PHE A 98 4.99 12.61 -4.62
N LEU A 99 5.52 11.89 -5.61
CA LEU A 99 5.18 10.49 -5.89
C LEU A 99 5.56 9.59 -4.71
N LYS A 100 6.78 9.74 -4.17
CA LYS A 100 7.26 8.99 -3.00
C LYS A 100 6.29 9.12 -1.83
N SER A 101 5.67 10.28 -1.63
CA SER A 101 4.75 10.45 -0.51
C SER A 101 3.45 9.64 -0.66
N THR A 102 3.16 9.07 -1.84
CA THR A 102 1.98 8.22 -2.05
C THR A 102 2.20 6.76 -1.66
N PHE A 103 3.46 6.33 -1.49
CA PHE A 103 3.84 4.96 -1.11
C PHE A 103 4.87 4.94 0.04
N ALA A 104 5.02 3.79 0.72
CA ALA A 104 5.88 3.70 1.90
C ALA A 104 6.51 2.31 2.09
N ILE A 105 7.56 1.99 1.33
CA ILE A 105 8.21 0.67 1.36
C ILE A 105 8.95 0.49 2.68
N ARG A 106 9.84 1.45 3.01
CA ARG A 106 10.68 1.37 4.21
C ARG A 106 9.85 1.35 5.50
N ARG A 107 8.80 2.19 5.59
CA ARG A 107 7.94 2.23 6.78
C ARG A 107 7.12 0.96 6.95
N LEU A 108 6.60 0.40 5.86
CA LEU A 108 5.85 -0.86 5.91
C LEU A 108 6.70 -2.00 6.48
N LEU A 109 7.92 -2.16 5.95
CA LEU A 109 8.83 -3.21 6.42
C LEU A 109 9.32 -2.95 7.86
N PHE A 110 9.55 -1.69 8.21
CA PHE A 110 9.94 -1.31 9.57
C PHE A 110 8.88 -1.72 10.62
N ALA A 111 7.59 -1.56 10.30
CA ALA A 111 6.51 -1.95 11.21
C ALA A 111 6.57 -3.45 11.58
N GLY A 112 6.82 -4.32 10.61
CA GLY A 112 7.02 -5.75 10.86
C GLY A 112 8.30 -6.04 11.64
N GLU A 113 9.41 -5.38 11.30
CA GLU A 113 10.72 -5.62 11.92
C GLU A 113 10.74 -5.19 13.39
N GLU A 114 10.07 -4.09 13.73
CA GLU A 114 9.94 -3.58 15.09
C GLU A 114 9.25 -4.60 16.00
N VAL A 115 8.10 -5.13 15.55
CA VAL A 115 7.36 -6.18 16.29
C VAL A 115 8.17 -7.47 16.37
N ALA A 116 8.81 -7.89 15.27
CA ALA A 116 9.63 -9.09 15.23
C ALA A 116 10.80 -9.02 16.23
N SER A 117 11.51 -7.90 16.26
CA SER A 117 12.67 -7.69 17.15
C SER A 117 12.29 -7.81 18.62
N SER A 118 11.16 -7.22 19.02
CA SER A 118 10.65 -7.34 20.40
C SER A 118 10.26 -8.79 20.75
N LEU A 119 9.65 -9.52 19.81
CA LEU A 119 9.30 -10.92 20.03
C LEU A 119 10.53 -11.84 20.13
N GLU A 120 11.60 -11.59 19.38
CA GLU A 120 12.83 -12.39 19.43
C GLU A 120 13.51 -12.36 20.79
N VAL A 121 13.43 -11.22 21.49
CA VAL A 121 13.99 -11.06 22.84
C VAL A 121 12.98 -11.39 23.95
N GLY A 122 11.81 -11.93 23.60
CA GLY A 122 10.75 -12.30 24.55
C GLY A 122 9.97 -11.13 25.15
N ALA A 123 10.10 -9.91 24.61
CA ALA A 123 9.43 -8.70 25.08
C ALA A 123 8.01 -8.57 24.51
N LEU A 124 7.11 -9.49 24.89
CA LEU A 124 5.74 -9.54 24.35
C LEU A 124 4.92 -8.26 24.59
N GLU A 125 5.02 -7.66 25.77
CA GLU A 125 4.26 -6.42 26.07
C GLU A 125 4.69 -5.25 25.17
N GLU A 126 5.99 -5.13 24.88
CA GLU A 126 6.50 -4.12 23.95
C GLU A 126 6.03 -4.43 22.52
N ALA A 127 6.08 -5.70 22.11
CA ALA A 127 5.56 -6.12 20.81
C ALA A 127 4.07 -5.79 20.62
N ARG A 128 3.24 -5.98 21.66
CA ARG A 128 1.80 -5.61 21.65
C ARG A 128 1.62 -4.10 21.52
N LYS A 129 2.41 -3.32 22.24
CA LYS A 129 2.39 -1.86 22.20
C LYS A 129 2.79 -1.35 20.82
N GLN A 130 3.86 -1.89 20.24
CA GLN A 130 4.31 -1.55 18.89
C GLN A 130 3.24 -1.90 17.86
N LEU A 131 2.71 -3.13 17.93
CA LEU A 131 1.63 -3.58 17.05
C LEU A 131 0.40 -2.66 17.10
N SER A 132 0.04 -2.15 18.29
CA SER A 132 -1.12 -1.25 18.47
C SER A 132 -1.03 0.05 17.66
N MET A 133 0.18 0.44 17.23
CA MET A 133 0.36 1.60 16.36
C MET A 133 -0.04 1.33 14.91
N TYR A 134 -0.14 0.06 14.51
CA TYR A 134 -0.35 -0.38 13.14
C TYR A 134 -1.70 -1.06 12.90
N VAL A 135 -2.38 -1.50 13.97
CA VAL A 135 -3.69 -2.16 13.87
C VAL A 135 -4.75 -1.42 14.67
N SER A 136 -6.01 -1.50 14.20
CA SER A 136 -7.16 -0.92 14.90
C SER A 136 -7.75 -1.82 16.00
N ARG A 137 -7.27 -3.07 16.13
CA ARG A 137 -7.75 -4.04 17.13
C ARG A 137 -7.01 -3.89 18.45
N ASP A 138 -7.70 -4.19 19.56
CA ASP A 138 -7.05 -4.27 20.87
C ASP A 138 -5.97 -5.37 20.87
N THR A 139 -4.73 -4.98 21.16
CA THR A 139 -3.57 -5.87 21.16
C THR A 139 -3.23 -6.41 22.56
N SER A 140 -3.83 -5.86 23.62
CA SER A 140 -3.42 -6.08 25.01
C SER A 140 -3.49 -7.54 25.45
N LYS A 141 -4.40 -8.33 24.87
CA LYS A 141 -4.62 -9.75 25.21
C LYS A 141 -4.08 -10.73 24.18
N LEU A 142 -3.39 -10.27 23.13
CA LEU A 142 -2.90 -11.14 22.06
C LEU A 142 -1.73 -12.00 22.53
N SER A 143 -1.73 -13.29 22.24
CA SER A 143 -0.57 -14.17 22.44
C SER A 143 0.56 -13.78 21.46
N GLY A 144 1.79 -14.28 21.67
CA GLY A 144 2.89 -14.05 20.73
C GLY A 144 2.60 -14.49 19.29
N SER A 145 1.84 -15.59 19.12
CA SER A 145 1.38 -16.03 17.79
C SER A 145 0.32 -15.10 17.21
N HIS A 146 -0.63 -14.61 17.99
CA HIS A 146 -1.61 -13.63 17.50
C HIS A 146 -0.97 -12.27 17.18
N VAL A 147 0.06 -11.86 17.92
CA VAL A 147 0.87 -10.67 17.60
C VAL A 147 1.63 -10.87 16.29
N SER A 148 2.25 -12.04 16.12
CA SER A 148 2.98 -12.37 14.88
C SER A 148 2.03 -12.45 13.67
N SER A 149 0.86 -13.07 13.86
CA SER A 149 -0.20 -13.07 12.85
C SER A 149 -0.59 -11.65 12.47
N ALA A 150 -0.89 -10.80 13.45
CA ALA A 150 -1.30 -9.41 13.21
C ALA A 150 -0.26 -8.62 12.40
N ALA A 151 1.02 -8.81 12.72
CA ALA A 151 2.11 -8.14 12.02
C ALA A 151 2.20 -8.61 10.56
N ILE A 152 2.09 -9.93 10.31
CA ILE A 152 2.09 -10.48 8.95
C ILE A 152 0.86 -10.03 8.16
N GLU A 153 -0.34 -10.08 8.78
CA GLU A 153 -1.59 -9.53 8.23
C GLU A 153 -1.39 -8.07 7.81
N THR A 154 -0.85 -7.24 8.70
CA THR A 154 -0.59 -5.81 8.46
C THR A 154 0.36 -5.59 7.29
N VAL A 155 1.50 -6.28 7.27
CA VAL A 155 2.52 -6.07 6.23
C VAL A 155 2.03 -6.55 4.87
N SER A 156 1.30 -7.67 4.83
CA SER A 156 0.76 -8.24 3.59
C SER A 156 -0.42 -7.46 3.04
N GLU A 157 -1.38 -7.05 3.86
CA GLU A 157 -2.50 -6.22 3.43
C GLU A 157 -2.01 -4.85 2.92
N ASN A 158 -1.18 -4.15 3.71
CA ASN A 158 -0.69 -2.82 3.33
C ASN A 158 0.32 -2.83 2.17
N TYR A 159 0.85 -3.98 1.75
CA TYR A 159 1.58 -4.07 0.48
C TYR A 159 0.71 -3.56 -0.68
N VAL A 160 -0.59 -3.88 -0.67
CA VAL A 160 -1.52 -3.43 -1.70
C VAL A 160 -1.73 -1.93 -1.60
N ASP A 161 -2.19 -1.44 -0.45
CA ASP A 161 -2.63 -0.05 -0.28
C ASP A 161 -1.47 0.95 -0.28
N SER A 162 -0.30 0.56 0.25
CA SER A 162 0.82 1.46 0.49
C SER A 162 1.93 1.34 -0.53
N ILE A 163 1.86 0.41 -1.48
CA ILE A 163 2.89 0.24 -2.53
C ILE A 163 2.23 -0.08 -3.87
N LEU A 164 1.52 -1.20 -3.98
CA LEU A 164 1.11 -1.74 -5.26
C LEU A 164 0.08 -0.84 -5.97
N SER A 165 -0.97 -0.42 -5.26
CA SER A 165 -2.06 0.41 -5.80
C SER A 165 -1.60 1.79 -6.27
N PRO A 166 -0.89 2.61 -5.46
CA PRO A 166 -0.45 3.92 -5.92
C PRO A 166 0.50 3.83 -7.12
N LEU A 167 1.39 2.83 -7.15
CA LEU A 167 2.30 2.61 -8.27
C LEU A 167 1.58 2.10 -9.53
N LEU A 168 0.58 1.22 -9.37
CA LEU A 168 -0.25 0.78 -10.49
C LEU A 168 -0.93 1.98 -11.15
N TYR A 169 -1.62 2.81 -10.37
CA TYR A 169 -2.32 3.99 -10.87
C TYR A 169 -1.37 5.02 -11.50
N TYR A 170 -0.19 5.21 -10.90
CA TYR A 170 0.87 6.02 -11.49
C TYR A 170 1.26 5.52 -12.89
N SER A 171 1.50 4.22 -13.03
CA SER A 171 1.99 3.64 -14.27
C SER A 171 0.95 3.58 -15.38
N VAL A 172 -0.31 3.27 -15.07
CA VAL A 172 -1.35 3.08 -16.10
C VAL A 172 -1.98 4.38 -16.58
N ALA A 173 -1.99 5.43 -15.76
CA ALA A 173 -2.58 6.73 -16.12
C ALA A 173 -1.63 7.63 -16.95
N GLY A 174 -0.42 7.16 -17.26
CA GLY A 174 0.53 7.86 -18.13
C GLY A 174 0.86 9.26 -17.61
N PRO A 175 0.80 10.32 -18.44
CA PRO A 175 1.09 11.70 -18.01
C PRO A 175 0.26 12.19 -16.81
N PHE A 176 -0.89 11.58 -16.53
CA PHE A 176 -1.72 11.88 -15.36
C PHE A 176 -1.44 10.96 -14.16
N GLY A 177 -0.38 10.15 -14.22
CA GLY A 177 0.03 9.16 -13.23
C GLY A 177 0.12 9.73 -11.81
N LEU A 178 0.76 10.88 -11.65
CA LEU A 178 0.89 11.50 -10.32
C LEU A 178 -0.48 11.89 -9.75
N ILE A 179 -1.38 12.42 -10.59
CA ILE A 179 -2.75 12.76 -10.18
C ILE A 179 -3.51 11.51 -9.77
N ALA A 180 -3.42 10.43 -10.55
CA ALA A 180 -4.08 9.16 -10.25
C ALA A 180 -3.58 8.54 -8.93
N ALA A 181 -2.27 8.57 -8.68
CA ALA A 181 -1.67 8.10 -7.43
C ALA A 181 -2.16 8.92 -6.22
N TYR A 182 -2.28 10.24 -6.35
CA TYR A 182 -2.81 11.11 -5.29
C TYR A 182 -4.31 10.92 -5.06
N ALA A 183 -5.10 10.76 -6.13
CA ALA A 183 -6.52 10.47 -6.03
C ALA A 183 -6.76 9.16 -5.28
N PHE A 184 -6.03 8.09 -5.65
CA PHE A 184 -6.05 6.82 -4.92
C PHE A 184 -5.63 7.01 -3.46
N LYS A 185 -4.51 7.72 -3.21
CA LYS A 185 -4.02 7.88 -1.84
C LYS A 185 -4.98 8.66 -0.95
N ALA A 186 -5.74 9.61 -1.51
CA ALA A 186 -6.81 10.28 -0.80
C ALA A 186 -7.93 9.32 -0.39
N VAL A 187 -8.34 8.41 -1.28
CA VAL A 187 -9.33 7.36 -0.99
C VAL A 187 -8.85 6.44 0.13
N SER A 188 -7.63 5.90 0.02
CA SER A 188 -7.05 5.02 1.04
C SER A 188 -6.89 5.72 2.40
N THR A 189 -6.52 7.00 2.41
CA THR A 189 -6.42 7.80 3.65
C THR A 189 -7.80 8.07 4.25
N LEU A 190 -8.81 8.34 3.42
CA LEU A 190 -10.20 8.47 3.87
C LEU A 190 -10.68 7.17 4.51
N ASP A 191 -10.48 6.02 3.87
CA ASP A 191 -10.93 4.74 4.43
C ASP A 191 -10.30 4.46 5.80
N SER A 192 -8.99 4.67 5.92
CA SER A 192 -8.27 4.50 7.19
C SER A 192 -8.73 5.44 8.31
N MET A 193 -9.26 6.63 8.00
CA MET A 193 -9.62 7.66 8.98
C MET A 193 -11.12 7.76 9.29
N VAL A 194 -11.99 7.37 8.35
CA VAL A 194 -13.45 7.50 8.45
C VAL A 194 -14.22 6.26 7.99
N GLY A 195 -13.57 5.26 7.39
CA GLY A 195 -14.19 3.99 6.94
C GLY A 195 -14.62 3.05 8.06
N TYR A 196 -14.52 3.47 9.33
CA TYR A 196 -14.91 2.66 10.48
C TYR A 196 -16.38 2.25 10.43
N ARG A 197 -16.62 1.01 10.84
CA ARG A 197 -17.95 0.38 10.83
C ARG A 197 -18.78 0.64 12.08
N ASP A 198 -18.36 1.54 12.98
CA ASP A 198 -19.20 1.90 14.11
C ASP A 198 -20.53 2.55 13.65
N GLU A 199 -21.60 2.41 14.42
CA GLU A 199 -22.93 2.89 14.03
C GLU A 199 -22.96 4.41 13.79
N ALA A 200 -22.07 5.18 14.42
CA ALA A 200 -22.01 6.63 14.29
C ALA A 200 -21.37 7.09 12.97
N HIS A 201 -20.37 6.36 12.46
CA HIS A 201 -19.56 6.72 11.31
C HIS A 201 -19.89 5.92 10.05
N ARG A 202 -20.68 4.82 10.15
CA ARG A 202 -21.03 3.97 9.00
C ARG A 202 -21.60 4.74 7.80
N GLU A 203 -22.43 5.75 8.03
CA GLU A 203 -22.99 6.56 6.95
C GLU A 203 -21.95 7.50 6.31
N VAL A 204 -21.11 8.13 7.12
CA VAL A 204 -20.07 9.07 6.67
C VAL A 204 -18.96 8.34 5.92
N GLY A 205 -18.53 7.18 6.43
CA GLY A 205 -17.48 6.35 5.85
C GLY A 205 -17.91 5.49 4.66
N PHE A 206 -19.22 5.42 4.36
CA PHE A 206 -19.73 4.53 3.31
C PHE A 206 -19.07 4.76 1.95
N PHE A 207 -18.94 6.03 1.54
CA PHE A 207 -18.37 6.39 0.24
C PHE A 207 -16.89 6.02 0.16
N SER A 208 -16.10 6.35 1.18
CA SER A 208 -14.67 6.07 1.21
C SER A 208 -14.39 4.57 1.23
N ALA A 209 -15.06 3.81 2.11
CA ALA A 209 -14.89 2.37 2.20
C ALA A 209 -15.27 1.66 0.90
N LYS A 210 -16.38 2.07 0.27
CA LYS A 210 -16.81 1.44 -0.97
C LYS A 210 -15.92 1.79 -2.15
N LEU A 211 -15.43 3.03 -2.21
CA LEU A 211 -14.52 3.44 -3.27
C LEU A 211 -13.14 2.79 -3.10
N ASP A 212 -12.65 2.66 -1.87
CA ASP A 212 -11.41 1.95 -1.57
C ASP A 212 -11.50 0.48 -2.01
N ASP A 213 -12.59 -0.22 -1.62
CA ASP A 213 -12.87 -1.59 -2.07
C ASP A 213 -12.83 -1.73 -3.60
N VAL A 214 -13.36 -0.74 -4.33
CA VAL A 214 -13.38 -0.76 -5.80
C VAL A 214 -11.99 -0.52 -6.38
N LEU A 215 -11.27 0.49 -5.89
CA LEU A 215 -9.95 0.85 -6.41
C LEU A 215 -8.91 -0.24 -6.10
N ASN A 216 -8.99 -0.85 -4.92
CA ASN A 216 -8.11 -1.95 -4.53
C ASN A 216 -8.50 -3.30 -5.14
N TRP A 217 -9.61 -3.41 -5.88
CA TRP A 217 -10.03 -4.68 -6.45
C TRP A 217 -8.98 -5.27 -7.40
N ILE A 218 -8.53 -4.52 -8.42
CA ILE A 218 -7.49 -5.00 -9.35
C ILE A 218 -6.15 -5.21 -8.63
N PRO A 219 -5.60 -4.21 -7.89
CA PRO A 219 -4.35 -4.35 -7.13
C PRO A 219 -4.31 -5.60 -6.24
N ALA A 220 -5.37 -5.88 -5.49
CA ALA A 220 -5.42 -7.04 -4.62
C ALA A 220 -5.29 -8.37 -5.38
N ARG A 221 -5.87 -8.50 -6.59
CA ARG A 221 -5.75 -9.73 -7.39
C ARG A 221 -4.36 -9.86 -8.00
N ILE A 222 -3.81 -8.79 -8.56
CA ILE A 222 -2.47 -8.84 -9.16
C ILE A 222 -1.37 -8.97 -8.10
N SER A 223 -1.65 -8.64 -6.83
CA SER A 223 -0.73 -8.87 -5.71
C SER A 223 -0.31 -10.35 -5.60
N LEU A 224 -1.22 -11.28 -5.92
CA LEU A 224 -0.95 -12.71 -5.92
C LEU A 224 0.21 -13.07 -6.85
N PHE A 225 0.22 -12.47 -8.06
CA PHE A 225 1.28 -12.69 -9.03
C PHE A 225 2.63 -12.22 -8.47
N PHE A 226 2.69 -11.01 -7.94
CA PHE A 226 3.95 -10.47 -7.41
C PHE A 226 4.48 -11.25 -6.20
N ILE A 227 3.59 -11.65 -5.28
CA ILE A 227 3.95 -12.46 -4.12
C ILE A 227 4.44 -13.86 -4.56
N TRP A 228 3.75 -14.48 -5.51
CA TRP A 228 4.13 -15.79 -6.05
C TRP A 228 5.49 -15.75 -6.76
N VAL A 229 5.71 -14.76 -7.63
CA VAL A 229 7.00 -14.56 -8.32
C VAL A 229 8.11 -14.25 -7.32
N ALA A 230 7.85 -13.44 -6.29
CA ALA A 230 8.81 -13.15 -5.23
C ALA A 230 9.20 -14.43 -4.48
N ALA A 231 8.23 -15.26 -4.09
CA ALA A 231 8.50 -16.54 -3.42
C ALA A 231 9.36 -17.45 -4.31
N PHE A 232 9.11 -17.49 -5.62
CA PHE A 232 9.90 -18.29 -6.55
C PHE A 232 11.36 -17.81 -6.63
N PHE A 233 11.60 -16.52 -6.89
CA PHE A 233 12.96 -16.01 -7.03
C PHE A 233 13.76 -16.02 -5.73
N LEU A 234 13.11 -15.79 -4.58
CA LEU A 234 13.79 -15.83 -3.28
C LEU A 234 14.33 -17.24 -2.94
N ASN A 235 13.73 -18.31 -3.47
CA ASN A 235 14.26 -19.67 -3.33
C ASN A 235 15.47 -19.98 -4.22
N ILE A 236 15.68 -19.20 -5.29
CA ILE A 236 16.84 -19.38 -6.20
C ILE A 236 18.09 -18.74 -5.59
N LEU A 237 17.91 -17.72 -4.75
CA LEU A 237 19.02 -17.03 -4.10
C LEU A 237 19.61 -17.90 -2.96
N PRO A 238 20.93 -18.00 -2.84
CA PRO A 238 21.57 -18.79 -1.79
C PRO A 238 21.41 -18.11 -0.42
N LYS A 239 20.37 -18.45 0.37
CA LYS A 239 20.15 -17.96 1.74
C LYS A 239 19.34 -18.91 2.64
N ASN A 240 19.43 -18.66 3.94
CA ASN A 240 18.85 -19.38 5.08
C ASN A 240 17.31 -19.30 5.21
N MET A 241 16.57 -18.93 4.16
CA MET A 241 15.10 -18.81 4.21
C MET A 241 14.48 -19.50 2.99
N SER A 242 13.58 -20.43 3.23
CA SER A 242 12.78 -21.11 2.21
C SER A 242 11.40 -20.47 2.11
N PHE A 243 10.81 -20.46 0.91
CA PHE A 243 9.44 -20.03 0.66
C PHE A 243 8.70 -21.12 -0.13
N ASP A 244 7.37 -21.17 -0.04
CA ASP A 244 6.56 -22.13 -0.79
C ASP A 244 5.66 -21.42 -1.83
N PRO A 245 6.11 -21.26 -3.08
CA PRO A 245 5.28 -20.66 -4.13
C PRO A 245 3.97 -21.44 -4.36
N SER A 246 3.98 -22.76 -4.19
CA SER A 246 2.78 -23.60 -4.34
C SER A 246 1.80 -23.34 -3.20
N GLY A 247 2.32 -23.20 -1.98
CA GLY A 247 1.57 -22.78 -0.79
C GLY A 247 0.91 -21.41 -0.98
N ALA A 248 1.63 -20.43 -1.56
CA ALA A 248 1.08 -19.11 -1.88
C ALA A 248 -0.17 -19.20 -2.78
N TYR A 249 -0.09 -20.02 -3.83
CA TYR A 249 -1.21 -20.28 -4.73
C TYR A 249 -2.35 -21.05 -4.06
N TYR A 250 -2.04 -22.09 -3.29
CA TYR A 250 -3.03 -22.91 -2.60
C TYR A 250 -3.83 -22.11 -1.57
N CYS A 251 -3.16 -21.42 -0.65
CA CYS A 251 -3.80 -20.62 0.38
C CYS A 251 -4.58 -19.45 -0.21
N SER A 252 -4.03 -18.75 -1.21
CA SER A 252 -4.78 -17.67 -1.86
C SER A 252 -6.08 -18.14 -2.50
N ASN A 253 -6.10 -19.28 -3.20
CA ASN A 253 -7.35 -19.80 -3.77
C ASN A 253 -8.36 -20.25 -2.71
N LYS A 254 -7.88 -20.83 -1.61
CA LYS A 254 -8.73 -21.36 -0.55
C LYS A 254 -9.30 -20.25 0.35
N ASP A 255 -8.45 -19.30 0.75
CA ASP A 255 -8.73 -18.43 1.90
C ASP A 255 -8.92 -16.95 1.54
N CYS A 256 -8.70 -16.52 0.27
CA CYS A 256 -8.74 -15.09 -0.09
C CYS A 256 -10.10 -14.39 0.14
N LYS A 257 -11.19 -15.16 0.27
CA LYS A 257 -12.54 -14.64 0.51
C LYS A 257 -13.01 -14.77 1.97
N VAL A 258 -12.14 -15.25 2.86
CA VAL A 258 -12.49 -15.46 4.28
C VAL A 258 -12.61 -14.13 5.03
N PRO A 259 -11.70 -13.14 4.88
CA PRO A 259 -11.89 -11.84 5.49
C PRO A 259 -13.10 -11.08 4.92
N ASP A 260 -13.73 -10.24 5.74
CA ASP A 260 -14.87 -9.41 5.33
C ASP A 260 -14.58 -8.46 4.16
N SER A 261 -13.34 -7.98 4.06
CA SER A 261 -12.94 -7.10 2.96
C SER A 261 -12.76 -7.92 1.68
N PRO A 262 -13.31 -7.46 0.54
CA PRO A 262 -13.22 -8.17 -0.74
C PRO A 262 -11.78 -8.24 -1.31
N ASN A 263 -10.83 -7.56 -0.68
CA ASN A 263 -9.47 -7.32 -1.17
C ASN A 263 -8.40 -7.88 -0.22
N SER A 264 -8.52 -7.61 1.08
CA SER A 264 -7.48 -7.90 2.09
C SER A 264 -7.02 -9.36 2.09
N GLY A 265 -7.94 -10.31 1.89
CA GLY A 265 -7.62 -11.75 1.95
C GLY A 265 -6.67 -12.23 0.86
N TYR A 266 -6.58 -11.54 -0.28
CA TYR A 266 -5.72 -11.95 -1.39
C TYR A 266 -4.23 -11.93 -1.01
N PRO A 267 -3.63 -10.76 -0.68
CA PRO A 267 -2.23 -10.72 -0.30
C PRO A 267 -1.96 -11.47 1.02
N MET A 268 -2.87 -11.41 2.00
CA MET A 268 -2.69 -12.09 3.29
C MET A 268 -2.59 -13.61 3.13
N ALA A 269 -3.52 -14.23 2.39
CA ALA A 269 -3.52 -15.66 2.18
C ALA A 269 -2.33 -16.13 1.32
N ALA A 270 -1.91 -15.32 0.33
CA ALA A 270 -0.72 -15.61 -0.46
C ALA A 270 0.56 -15.60 0.40
N VAL A 271 0.73 -14.59 1.27
CA VAL A 271 1.88 -14.52 2.18
C VAL A 271 1.82 -15.64 3.22
N ALA A 272 0.65 -15.93 3.79
CA ALA A 272 0.46 -17.03 4.73
C ALA A 272 0.92 -18.38 4.14
N GLY A 273 0.47 -18.69 2.92
CA GLY A 273 0.87 -19.90 2.21
C GLY A 273 2.34 -19.92 1.82
N ALA A 274 2.88 -18.81 1.31
CA ALA A 274 4.28 -18.71 0.93
C ALA A 274 5.25 -18.87 2.10
N VAL A 275 4.88 -18.34 3.28
CA VAL A 275 5.68 -18.46 4.50
C VAL A 275 5.39 -19.78 5.23
N GLY A 276 4.23 -20.39 5.00
CA GLY A 276 3.83 -21.66 5.61
C GLY A 276 3.28 -21.49 7.03
N VAL A 277 2.51 -20.43 7.28
CA VAL A 277 1.97 -20.11 8.61
C VAL A 277 0.47 -19.84 8.60
N LYS A 278 -0.17 -20.14 9.73
CA LYS A 278 -1.57 -19.83 10.00
C LYS A 278 -1.70 -18.39 10.46
N LEU A 279 -2.50 -17.59 9.78
CA LEU A 279 -2.87 -16.25 10.24
C LEU A 279 -4.25 -16.32 10.89
N GLU A 280 -4.38 -15.79 12.09
CA GLU A 280 -5.61 -15.84 12.88
C GLU A 280 -5.92 -14.47 13.49
N LYS A 281 -7.14 -14.00 13.18
CA LYS A 281 -7.77 -12.89 13.88
C LYS A 281 -8.84 -13.49 14.79
N PRO A 282 -8.59 -13.58 16.11
CA PRO A 282 -9.44 -14.32 17.04
C PRO A 282 -10.91 -13.92 16.96
N GLY A 283 -11.79 -14.91 16.80
CA GLY A 283 -13.23 -14.71 16.69
C GLY A 283 -13.71 -14.09 15.37
N VAL A 284 -12.83 -13.90 14.39
CA VAL A 284 -13.17 -13.31 13.08
C VAL A 284 -12.82 -14.25 11.93
N TYR A 285 -11.54 -14.62 11.77
CA TYR A 285 -11.11 -15.52 10.70
C TYR A 285 -9.82 -16.26 10.99
N VAL A 286 -9.58 -17.31 10.20
CA VAL A 286 -8.32 -18.04 10.09
C VAL A 286 -7.96 -18.20 8.60
N LEU A 287 -6.70 -17.93 8.25
CA LEU A 287 -6.12 -18.19 6.93
C LEU A 287 -4.97 -19.19 7.10
N GLY A 288 -4.78 -20.11 6.15
CA GLY A 288 -3.74 -21.13 6.24
C GLY A 288 -4.03 -22.15 7.34
N GLU A 289 -5.30 -22.52 7.54
CA GLU A 289 -5.67 -23.51 8.57
C GLU A 289 -4.91 -24.84 8.36
N GLY A 290 -4.30 -25.33 9.44
CA GLY A 290 -3.42 -26.51 9.43
C GLY A 290 -1.92 -26.20 9.26
N LEU A 291 -1.55 -24.96 8.94
CA LEU A 291 -0.16 -24.51 8.92
C LEU A 291 0.35 -24.16 10.32
N ALA A 292 1.68 -23.97 10.43
CA ALA A 292 2.34 -23.69 11.70
C ALA A 292 1.88 -22.35 12.31
N SER A 293 1.92 -22.24 13.64
CA SER A 293 1.67 -20.94 14.30
C SER A 293 2.83 -19.98 14.01
N PRO A 294 2.56 -18.70 13.70
CA PRO A 294 3.61 -17.76 13.34
C PRO A 294 4.39 -17.30 14.58
N GLY A 295 5.65 -16.97 14.36
CA GLY A 295 6.55 -16.34 15.33
C GLY A 295 7.33 -15.20 14.69
N ALA A 296 8.33 -14.67 15.41
CA ALA A 296 9.14 -13.54 14.93
C ALA A 296 9.86 -13.84 13.60
N GLU A 297 10.38 -15.05 13.43
CA GLU A 297 11.01 -15.47 12.16
C GLU A 297 10.01 -15.45 10.99
N SER A 298 8.75 -15.81 11.24
CA SER A 298 7.68 -15.74 10.23
C SER A 298 7.41 -14.31 9.78
N ILE A 299 7.47 -13.33 10.69
CA ILE A 299 7.35 -11.91 10.36
C ILE A 299 8.51 -11.46 9.48
N LYS A 300 9.75 -11.83 9.82
CA LYS A 300 10.94 -11.50 9.01
C LYS A 300 10.86 -12.10 7.60
N ARG A 301 10.40 -13.36 7.49
CA ARG A 301 10.15 -14.01 6.20
C ARG A 301 9.06 -13.29 5.41
N ALA A 302 7.95 -12.91 6.04
CA ALA A 302 6.89 -12.14 5.40
C ALA A 302 7.39 -10.77 4.90
N ASN A 303 8.17 -10.04 5.70
CA ASN A 303 8.81 -8.79 5.31
C ASN A 303 9.68 -8.97 4.05
N ARG A 304 10.55 -9.99 4.02
CA ARG A 304 11.39 -10.26 2.85
C ARG A 304 10.61 -10.63 1.61
N LEU A 305 9.52 -11.38 1.78
CA LEU A 305 8.64 -11.72 0.67
C LEU A 305 7.93 -10.48 0.10
N VAL A 306 7.39 -9.61 0.97
CA VAL A 306 6.72 -8.36 0.57
C VAL A 306 7.71 -7.37 -0.04
N GLU A 307 8.93 -7.28 0.48
CA GLU A 307 10.02 -6.50 -0.13
C GLU A 307 10.33 -7.01 -1.56
N GLY A 308 10.46 -8.33 -1.74
CA GLY A 308 10.64 -8.92 -3.06
C GLY A 308 9.49 -8.61 -4.01
N ALA A 309 8.25 -8.74 -3.54
CA ALA A 309 7.05 -8.41 -4.32
C ALA A 309 7.00 -6.92 -4.71
N ALA A 310 7.38 -6.02 -3.80
CA ALA A 310 7.51 -4.58 -4.07
C ALA A 310 8.56 -4.30 -5.16
N LEU A 311 9.75 -4.89 -5.07
CA LEU A 311 10.79 -4.72 -6.08
C LEU A 311 10.37 -5.24 -7.46
N ILE A 312 9.73 -6.41 -7.50
CA ILE A 312 9.22 -6.99 -8.76
C ILE A 312 8.11 -6.11 -9.34
N SER A 313 7.16 -5.63 -8.53
CA SER A 313 6.10 -4.75 -9.01
C SER A 313 6.64 -3.42 -9.55
N ILE A 314 7.62 -2.80 -8.89
CA ILE A 314 8.31 -1.60 -9.39
C ILE A 314 8.98 -1.88 -10.74
N ALA A 315 9.67 -3.01 -10.90
CA ALA A 315 10.31 -3.39 -12.15
C ALA A 315 9.28 -3.62 -13.27
N CYS A 316 8.19 -4.33 -12.98
CA CYS A 316 7.10 -4.56 -13.92
C CYS A 316 6.41 -3.25 -14.31
N PHE A 317 6.15 -2.35 -13.36
CA PHE A 317 5.53 -1.05 -13.61
C PHE A 317 6.43 -0.10 -14.40
N SER A 318 7.74 -0.14 -14.17
CA SER A 318 8.72 0.54 -15.03
C SER A 318 8.67 0.01 -16.46
N LEU A 319 8.56 -1.31 -16.63
CA LEU A 319 8.41 -1.95 -17.94
C LEU A 319 7.07 -1.59 -18.60
N VAL A 320 5.97 -1.53 -17.84
CA VAL A 320 4.66 -1.10 -18.34
C VAL A 320 4.76 0.32 -18.88
N ILE A 321 5.31 1.26 -18.10
CA ILE A 321 5.53 2.64 -18.57
C ILE A 321 6.36 2.63 -19.87
N TYR A 322 7.45 1.88 -19.92
CA TYR A 322 8.31 1.76 -21.11
C TYR A 322 7.56 1.18 -22.33
N VAL A 323 6.75 0.14 -22.17
CA VAL A 323 6.00 -0.47 -23.28
C VAL A 323 4.89 0.46 -23.78
N PHE A 324 4.13 1.10 -22.87
CA PHE A 324 3.14 2.11 -23.24
C PHE A 324 3.77 3.26 -24.05
N THR A 325 4.99 3.67 -23.68
CA THR A 325 5.78 4.67 -24.42
C THR A 325 6.06 4.26 -25.85
N ASN A 326 6.41 2.99 -26.06
CA ASN A 326 7.00 2.51 -27.32
C ASN A 326 5.99 1.91 -28.31
N PHE A 327 4.87 1.36 -27.83
CA PHE A 327 3.95 0.55 -28.65
C PHE A 327 2.56 1.16 -28.84
N ILE A 328 1.90 1.62 -27.78
CA ILE A 328 0.49 2.06 -27.88
C ILE A 328 0.37 3.41 -28.59
N TRP A 329 1.39 4.26 -28.50
CA TRP A 329 1.44 5.55 -29.21
C TRP A 329 1.84 5.45 -30.69
N LYS A 330 2.41 4.34 -31.15
CA LYS A 330 2.67 4.15 -32.60
C LYS A 330 1.42 3.70 -33.36
N LEU A 331 0.36 3.34 -32.64
CA LEU A 331 -0.92 2.85 -33.18
C LEU A 331 -2.01 3.93 -33.24
N ILE A 332 -1.75 5.12 -32.69
CA ILE A 332 -2.62 6.32 -32.71
C ILE A 332 -1.92 7.39 -33.54
#